data_AF-A0A9C8ZV94-F1
#
_entry.id   AF-A0A9C8ZV94-F1
#
_cell.length_a   1.000
_cell.length_b   1.000
_cell.length_c   1.000
_cell.angle_alpha   90.00
_cell.angle_beta   90.00
_cell.angle_gamma   90.00
#
_symmetry.space_group_name_H-M   'P 1'
#
loop_
_entity.id
_entity.type
_entity.pdbx_description
1 polymer ?
#
loop_
_entity_poly.entity_id
_entity_poly.type
_entity_poly.pdbx_seq_one_letter_code
_entity_poly.pdbx_strand_id
1 'polypeptide(L)' 'MTDQPKALTPQEQLAQEITDALIGSKLIATDKREKLQKKIAAGVLKAEDWSLMIDLATGQDGESDKDGGKKCLTE' A
#
# COMPACT_ATOMS: atom_id res chain seq x y z
N MET A 1 -31.32 -0.07 21.33
CA MET A 1 -30.65 1.25 21.23
C MET A 1 -30.06 1.32 19.84
N THR A 2 -30.38 2.36 19.08
CA THR A 2 -30.07 2.52 17.64
C THR A 2 -28.57 2.64 17.37
N ASP A 3 -28.03 1.71 16.58
CA ASP A 3 -26.72 1.80 15.93
C ASP A 3 -26.82 2.89 14.85
N GLN A 4 -26.37 4.10 15.19
CA GLN A 4 -26.37 5.23 14.27
C GLN A 4 -25.05 5.17 13.50
N PRO A 5 -25.06 5.05 12.15
CA PRO A 5 -23.83 4.96 11.38
C PRO A 5 -23.07 6.27 11.59
N LYS A 6 -21.91 6.19 12.26
CA LYS A 6 -21.09 7.35 12.54
C LYS A 6 -20.66 7.94 11.20
N ALA A 7 -21.22 9.11 10.87
CA ALA A 7 -20.87 9.82 9.65
C ALA A 7 -19.37 10.11 9.66
N LEU A 8 -18.68 9.66 8.61
CA LEU A 8 -17.25 9.89 8.42
C LEU A 8 -16.98 11.39 8.39
N THR A 9 -15.90 11.82 9.04
CA THR A 9 -15.49 13.22 8.92
C THR A 9 -15.05 13.53 7.49
N PRO A 10 -15.00 14.81 7.07
CA PRO A 10 -14.49 15.17 5.75
C PRO A 10 -13.07 14.65 5.50
N GLN A 11 -12.23 14.58 6.54
CA GLN A 11 -10.87 14.02 6.42
C GLN A 11 -10.91 12.52 6.18
N GLU A 12 -11.81 11.79 6.84
CA GLU A 12 -11.98 10.35 6.64
C GLU A 12 -12.56 10.02 5.27
N GLN A 13 -13.49 10.84 4.77
CA GLN A 13 -13.99 10.68 3.39
C GLN A 13 -12.88 10.88 2.37
N LEU A 14 -12.08 11.94 2.51
CA LEU A 14 -10.93 12.16 1.63
C LEU A 14 -9.91 11.01 1.72
N ALA A 15 -9.62 10.54 2.93
CA ALA A 15 -8.72 9.41 3.15
C ALA A 15 -9.24 8.13 2.48
N GLN A 16 -10.55 7.91 2.49
CA GLN A 16 -11.18 6.79 1.82
C GLN A 16 -11.04 6.88 0.31
N GLU A 17 -11.35 8.03 -0.29
CA GLU A 17 -11.25 8.26 -1.75
C GLU A 17 -9.81 8.08 -2.24
N ILE A 18 -8.83 8.67 -1.54
CA ILE A 18 -7.41 8.54 -1.88
C ILE A 18 -6.98 7.06 -1.80
N THR A 19 -7.34 6.37 -0.72
CA THR A 19 -6.95 4.97 -0.53
C THR A 19 -7.55 4.07 -1.61
N ASP A 20 -8.82 4.29 -1.96
CA ASP A 20 -9.49 3.48 -2.98
C ASP A 20 -8.86 3.68 -4.36
N ALA A 21 -8.54 4.93 -4.74
CA ALA A 21 -7.84 5.25 -5.97
C ALA A 21 -6.44 4.60 -6.05
N LEU A 22 -5.71 4.56 -4.94
CA LEU A 22 -4.39 3.96 -4.86
C LEU A 22 -4.42 2.43 -4.95
N ILE A 23 -5.40 1.79 -4.32
CA ILE A 23 -5.62 0.34 -4.43
C ILE A 23 -6.06 -0.01 -5.86
N GLY A 24 -6.97 0.77 -6.45
CA GLY A 24 -7.41 0.60 -7.84
C GLY A 24 -6.25 0.72 -8.83
N SER A 25 -5.29 1.60 -8.54
CA SER A 25 -4.05 1.77 -9.31
C SER A 25 -2.99 0.70 -9.00
N LYS A 26 -3.27 -0.28 -8.13
CA LYS A 26 -2.31 -1.29 -7.63
C LYS A 26 -1.04 -0.70 -7.01
N LEU A 27 -1.11 0.52 -6.48
CA LEU A 27 0.00 1.18 -5.78
C LEU A 27 0.05 0.84 -4.29
N ILE A 28 -1.05 0.32 -3.75
CA ILE A 28 -1.16 -0.10 -2.35
C ILE A 28 -1.94 -1.42 -2.31
N ALA A 29 -1.53 -2.35 -1.45
CA ALA A 29 -2.26 -3.59 -1.21
C ALA A 29 -3.55 -3.35 -0.38
N THR A 30 -4.61 -4.09 -0.67
CA THR A 30 -5.91 -3.96 0.00
C THR A 30 -5.83 -4.19 1.51
N ASP A 31 -4.92 -5.04 1.97
CA ASP A 31 -4.63 -5.32 3.39
C ASP A 31 -4.17 -4.06 4.16
N LYS A 32 -3.55 -3.09 3.47
CA LYS A 32 -3.07 -1.85 4.08
C LYS A 32 -4.10 -0.72 4.09
N ARG A 33 -5.31 -0.95 3.56
CA ARG A 33 -6.38 0.04 3.41
C ARG A 33 -6.66 0.79 4.72
N GLU A 34 -7.03 0.08 5.78
CA GLU A 34 -7.41 0.72 7.05
C GLU A 34 -6.27 1.51 7.69
N LYS A 35 -5.05 0.97 7.63
CA LYS A 35 -3.87 1.62 8.19
C LYS A 35 -3.54 2.89 7.42
N LEU A 36 -3.65 2.87 6.09
CA LEU A 36 -3.43 4.03 5.24
C LEU A 36 -4.50 5.09 5.48
N GLN A 37 -5.78 4.71 5.50
CA GLN A 37 -6.90 5.62 5.75
C GLN A 37 -6.71 6.37 7.08
N LYS A 38 -6.36 5.67 8.17
CA LYS A 38 -6.09 6.31 9.47
C LYS A 38 -4.92 7.29 9.41
N LYS A 39 -3.83 6.94 8.71
CA LYS A 39 -2.65 7.81 8.60
C LYS A 39 -2.92 9.04 7.71
N ILE A 40 -3.73 8.90 6.65
CA ILE A 40 -4.15 10.02 5.80
C ILE A 40 -5.07 10.95 6.57
N ALA A 41 -6.10 10.41 7.25
CA ALA A 41 -7.02 11.21 8.05
C ALA A 41 -6.31 11.96 9.19
N ALA A 42 -5.27 11.36 9.78
CA ALA A 42 -4.44 11.98 10.80
C ALA A 42 -3.38 12.96 10.25
N GLY A 43 -3.13 13.00 8.94
CA GLY A 43 -2.13 13.88 8.32
C GLY A 43 -0.68 13.55 8.69
N VAL A 44 -0.39 12.34 9.15
CA VAL A 44 0.93 11.93 9.68
C VAL A 44 1.79 11.16 8.67
N LEU A 45 1.33 11.05 7.42
CA LEU A 45 2.01 10.30 6.37
C LEU A 45 3.28 11.02 5.90
N LYS A 46 4.41 10.30 5.94
CA LYS A 46 5.70 10.77 5.43
C LYS A 46 5.98 10.18 4.06
N ALA A 47 6.89 10.81 3.32
CA ALA A 47 7.33 10.32 2.00
C ALA A 47 7.85 8.87 2.04
N GLU A 48 8.57 8.51 3.10
CA GLU A 48 9.12 7.15 3.29
C GLU A 48 8.03 6.08 3.43
N ASP A 49 6.92 6.41 4.09
CA ASP A 49 5.76 5.52 4.20
C ASP A 49 5.15 5.22 2.82
N TRP A 50 5.09 6.21 1.93
CA TRP A 50 4.59 6.03 0.56
C TRP A 50 5.48 5.08 -0.24
N SER A 51 6.80 5.27 -0.17
CA SER A 51 7.76 4.43 -0.90
C SER A 51 7.63 2.96 -0.51
N LEU A 52 7.54 2.67 0.79
CA LEU A 52 7.44 1.29 1.29
C LEU A 52 6.13 0.60 0.87
N MET A 53 5.03 1.36 0.80
CA MET A 53 3.75 0.78 0.39
C MET A 53 3.66 0.53 -1.12
N ILE A 54 4.31 1.39 -1.92
CA ILE A 54 4.43 1.20 -3.38
C ILE A 54 5.34 0.00 -3.68
N ASP A 55 6.46 -0.13 -2.98
CA ASP A 55 7.39 -1.25 -3.12
C ASP A 55 6.70 -2.60 -2.85
N LEU A 56 5.98 -2.69 -1.72
CA LEU A 56 5.15 -3.84 -1.36
C LEU A 56 4.03 -4.16 -2.37
N ALA A 57 3.45 -3.14 -3.01
CA ALA A 57 2.36 -3.33 -3.96
C ALA A 57 2.84 -3.67 -5.38
N THR A 58 4.00 -3.13 -5.77
CA THR A 58 4.62 -3.38 -7.07
C THR A 58 5.46 -4.65 -7.10
N GLY A 59 5.67 -5.30 -5.94
CA GLY A 59 6.47 -6.51 -5.85
C GLY A 59 7.93 -6.27 -6.23
N GLN A 60 8.41 -5.02 -6.13
CA GLN A 60 9.84 -4.71 -6.15
C GLN A 60 10.46 -5.13 -4.82
N ASP A 61 10.23 -6.39 -4.41
CA ASP A 61 11.18 -7.08 -3.56
C ASP A 61 12.50 -6.96 -4.31
N GLY A 62 13.49 -6.27 -3.72
CA GLY A 62 14.72 -5.89 -4.39
C GLY A 62 15.25 -7.04 -5.22
N GLU A 63 15.04 -6.95 -6.54
CA GLU A 63 15.56 -7.88 -7.51
C GLU A 63 17.06 -7.57 -7.59
N SER A 64 17.76 -8.08 -6.58
CA SER A 64 19.14 -8.49 -6.71
C SER A 64 19.14 -9.60 -7.74
N ASP A 65 19.15 -9.15 -8.99
CA ASP A 65 19.88 -9.76 -10.09
C ASP A 65 21.19 -10.35 -9.54
N LYS A 66 21.16 -11.65 -9.28
CA LYS A 66 22.27 -12.53 -9.57
C LYS A 66 21.73 -13.68 -10.39
N ASP A 67 21.43 -13.33 -11.64
CA ASP A 67 21.68 -14.23 -12.75
C ASP A 67 23.11 -14.77 -12.62
N GLY A 68 23.19 -16.05 -12.30
CA GLY A 68 24.42 -16.84 -12.23
C GLY A 68 24.19 -18.19 -12.90
N GLY A 69 23.40 -18.21 -13.98
CA GLY A 69 23.27 -19.36 -14.85
C GLY A 69 24.60 -19.65 -15.55
N LYS A 70 25.38 -20.60 -15.04
CA LYS A 70 26.38 -21.30 -15.85
C LYS A 70 26.29 -22.81 -15.61
N LYS A 71 25.39 -23.41 -16.38
CA LYS A 71 25.45 -24.72 -17.05
C LYS A 71 26.02 -25.93 -16.28
N CYS A 72 25.17 -26.95 -16.15
CA CYS A 72 25.60 -28.35 -16.09
C CYS A 72 26.70 -28.64 -17.12
N LEU A 73 27.74 -29.36 -16.71
CA LEU A 73 28.31 -30.40 -17.56
C LEU A 73 28.87 -31.52 -16.66
N THR A 74 28.14 -32.64 -16.68
CA THR A 74 28.61 -33.97 -16.32
C THR A 74 29.66 -34.40 -17.32
N GLU A 75 30.83 -34.82 -16.84
CA GLU A 75 31.63 -35.96 -17.35
C GLU A 75 32.77 -36.26 -16.38
#